data_AF-A0A2A4P1E4-F1
#
_entry.id   AF-A0A2A4P1E4-F1
#
_cell.length_a   1.000
_cell.length_b   1.000
_cell.length_c   1.000
_cell.angle_alpha   90.00
_cell.angle_beta   90.00
_cell.angle_gamma   90.00
#
_symmetry.space_group_name_H-M   'P 1'
#
loop_
_entity.id
_entity.type
_entity.pdbx_description
1 polymer ?
#
loop_
_entity_poly.entity_id
_entity_poly.type
_entity_poly.pdbx_seq_one_letter_code
_entity_poly.pdbx_strand_id
1 'polypeptide(L)'
;MVRVVKIIILSVLLISCISPKSYYLKDGFTKVPLDSNYFKKEKKAPLNVDFDAVYIVSYYVGHNYLWDYNKGEHLTRSGLRFYKNGNVSSFEILKIRIKNLPDLNPSTTGYRGVSFMKKGGSYITMFVPKTEYLRYGKKTHSIEIKGDSLFVRDIVDNSLYIYLKQKLTGGNMEYNGTW
;
A
#
# COMPACT_ATOMS: atom_id res chain seq x y z
N MET A 1 5.20 -49.63 -2.89
CA MET A 1 5.80 -48.43 -3.49
C MET A 1 4.80 -47.44 -4.12
N VAL A 2 3.62 -47.86 -4.60
CA VAL A 2 2.64 -46.96 -5.27
C VAL A 2 1.87 -46.05 -4.29
N ARG A 3 1.69 -46.46 -3.02
CA ARG A 3 0.96 -45.67 -2.00
C ARG A 3 1.72 -44.44 -1.51
N VAL A 4 3.05 -44.46 -1.47
CA VAL A 4 3.88 -43.34 -0.97
C VAL A 4 3.95 -42.20 -2.00
N VAL A 5 4.00 -42.55 -3.30
CA VAL A 5 4.04 -41.56 -4.40
C VAL A 5 2.73 -40.77 -4.51
N LYS A 6 1.57 -41.38 -4.21
CA LYS A 6 0.27 -40.67 -4.21
C LYS A 6 0.13 -39.64 -3.09
N ILE A 7 0.75 -39.88 -1.92
CA ILE A 7 0.70 -38.95 -0.77
C ILE A 7 1.58 -37.72 -1.02
N ILE A 8 2.71 -37.89 -1.71
CA ILE A 8 3.61 -36.78 -2.06
C ILE A 8 2.99 -35.87 -3.13
N ILE A 9 2.30 -36.43 -4.14
CA ILE A 9 1.63 -35.61 -5.17
C ILE A 9 0.44 -34.81 -4.60
N LEU A 10 -0.29 -35.38 -3.62
CA LEU A 10 -1.42 -34.69 -2.98
C LEU A 10 -0.96 -33.59 -2.00
N SER A 11 0.22 -33.74 -1.39
CA SER A 11 0.80 -32.71 -0.50
C SER A 11 1.55 -31.61 -1.26
N VAL A 12 2.09 -31.89 -2.45
CA VAL A 12 2.71 -30.88 -3.34
C VAL A 12 1.66 -29.99 -4.03
N LEU A 13 0.42 -30.47 -4.24
CA LEU A 13 -0.68 -29.66 -4.81
C LEU A 13 -1.29 -28.65 -3.82
N LEU A 14 -1.18 -28.88 -2.51
CA LEU A 14 -1.77 -28.04 -1.47
C LEU A 14 -0.92 -26.81 -1.08
N ILE A 15 0.32 -26.70 -1.57
CA ILE A 15 1.21 -25.56 -1.33
C ILE A 15 1.20 -24.58 -2.52
N SER A 16 0.36 -24.83 -3.53
CA SER A 16 0.12 -23.84 -4.57
C SER A 16 -0.55 -22.59 -3.96
N CYS A 17 0.28 -21.56 -3.78
CA CYS A 17 0.02 -20.12 -3.83
C CYS A 17 -1.39 -19.65 -4.28
N ILE A 18 -2.46 -20.00 -3.56
CA ILE A 18 -3.79 -19.44 -3.82
C ILE A 18 -3.74 -17.97 -3.39
N SER A 19 -3.75 -17.07 -4.38
CA SER A 19 -3.94 -15.65 -4.12
C SER A 19 -5.23 -15.48 -3.34
N PRO A 20 -5.26 -14.64 -2.29
CA PRO A 20 -6.47 -14.44 -1.50
C PRO A 20 -7.61 -13.95 -2.38
N LYS A 21 -8.84 -14.37 -2.03
CA LYS A 21 -10.06 -13.93 -2.73
C LYS A 21 -10.10 -12.39 -2.73
N SER A 22 -10.37 -11.83 -3.90
CA SER A 22 -10.36 -10.38 -4.15
C SER A 22 -11.41 -10.00 -5.19
N TYR A 23 -11.75 -8.73 -5.23
CA TYR A 23 -12.63 -8.13 -6.24
C TYR A 23 -12.01 -6.84 -6.76
N TYR A 24 -12.40 -6.42 -7.96
CA TYR A 24 -11.97 -5.15 -8.56
C TYR A 24 -12.83 -3.99 -8.04
N LEU A 25 -12.20 -2.85 -7.80
CA LEU A 25 -12.91 -1.60 -7.56
C LEU A 25 -13.51 -1.05 -8.86
N LYS A 26 -14.24 0.06 -8.76
CA LYS A 26 -14.92 0.70 -9.89
C LYS A 26 -13.97 1.17 -10.99
N ASP A 27 -12.70 1.42 -10.66
CA ASP A 27 -11.68 1.72 -11.67
C ASP A 27 -11.38 0.55 -12.62
N GLY A 28 -11.79 -0.68 -12.29
CA GLY A 28 -11.58 -1.87 -13.10
C GLY A 28 -10.15 -2.43 -13.05
N PHE A 29 -9.23 -1.78 -12.33
CA PHE A 29 -7.81 -2.13 -12.27
C PHE A 29 -7.37 -2.55 -10.87
N THR A 30 -7.83 -1.83 -9.84
CA THR A 30 -7.40 -2.04 -8.47
C THR A 30 -8.14 -3.24 -7.86
N LYS A 31 -7.40 -4.30 -7.48
CA LYS A 31 -7.97 -5.39 -6.66
C LYS A 31 -7.82 -5.10 -5.17
N VAL A 32 -8.85 -5.46 -4.42
CA VAL A 32 -8.89 -5.38 -2.95
C VAL A 32 -9.37 -6.70 -2.35
N PRO A 33 -9.02 -7.04 -1.11
CA PRO A 33 -9.40 -8.32 -0.53
C PRO A 33 -10.92 -8.39 -0.32
N LEU A 34 -11.50 -9.57 -0.57
CA LEU A 34 -12.92 -9.83 -0.32
C LEU A 34 -13.22 -10.00 1.17
N ASP A 35 -12.28 -10.58 1.91
CA ASP A 35 -12.39 -10.77 3.36
C ASP A 35 -12.14 -9.45 4.09
N SER A 36 -13.16 -8.93 4.78
CA SER A 36 -13.05 -7.72 5.63
C SER A 36 -12.04 -7.91 6.77
N ASN A 37 -11.82 -9.15 7.19
CA ASN A 37 -10.82 -9.47 8.20
C ASN A 37 -9.43 -9.69 7.61
N TYR A 38 -9.18 -9.48 6.32
CA TYR A 38 -7.89 -9.82 5.70
C TYR A 38 -6.68 -9.25 6.48
N PHE A 39 -6.83 -8.08 7.08
CA PHE A 39 -5.74 -7.43 7.79
C PHE A 39 -5.54 -7.89 9.24
N LYS A 40 -6.53 -8.50 9.93
CA LYS A 40 -6.61 -9.02 11.34
C LYS A 40 -5.75 -8.36 12.46
N LYS A 41 -4.87 -7.41 12.18
CA LYS A 41 -3.97 -6.76 13.13
C LYS A 41 -4.73 -5.66 13.85
N GLU A 42 -4.32 -5.39 15.09
CA GLU A 42 -4.71 -4.18 15.80
C GLU A 42 -4.28 -2.96 14.97
N LYS A 43 -5.25 -2.34 14.33
CA LYS A 43 -5.06 -1.16 13.51
C LYS A 43 -4.77 0.00 14.46
N LYS A 44 -3.69 0.72 14.19
CA LYS A 44 -3.32 1.89 14.98
C LYS A 44 -2.64 2.90 14.09
N ALA A 45 -3.23 4.08 14.02
CA ALA A 45 -2.65 5.19 13.28
C ALA A 45 -1.31 5.63 13.90
N PRO A 46 -0.32 6.07 13.09
CA PRO A 46 0.93 6.61 13.59
C PRO A 46 0.73 7.91 14.38
N LEU A 47 1.57 8.17 15.40
CA LEU A 47 1.43 9.31 16.32
C LEU A 47 1.53 10.71 15.68
N ASN A 48 2.18 10.84 14.52
CA ASN A 48 2.46 12.13 13.86
C ASN A 48 1.82 12.25 12.47
N VAL A 49 0.84 11.41 12.16
CA VAL A 49 0.23 11.42 10.83
C VAL A 49 -0.77 12.57 10.69
N ASP A 50 -0.73 13.24 9.55
CA ASP A 50 -1.74 14.23 9.17
C ASP A 50 -2.85 13.52 8.39
N PHE A 51 -4.03 13.38 9.01
CA PHE A 51 -5.17 12.69 8.40
C PHE A 51 -5.87 13.52 7.31
N ASP A 52 -5.56 14.82 7.23
CA ASP A 52 -6.11 15.76 6.24
C ASP A 52 -5.15 15.94 5.06
N ALA A 53 -4.24 14.98 4.86
CA ALA A 53 -3.23 14.99 3.83
C ALA A 53 -3.16 13.66 3.07
N VAL A 54 -2.61 13.76 1.85
CA VAL A 54 -2.02 12.63 1.13
C VAL A 54 -0.51 12.85 1.08
N TYR A 55 0.26 11.81 1.31
CA TYR A 55 1.71 11.81 1.16
C TYR A 55 2.03 11.32 -0.24
N ILE A 56 2.70 12.10 -1.08
CA ILE A 56 3.04 11.74 -2.46
C ILE A 56 4.52 11.45 -2.60
N VAL A 57 4.86 10.33 -3.22
CA VAL A 57 6.26 9.94 -3.41
C VAL A 57 7.00 11.03 -4.19
N SER A 58 8.13 11.45 -3.63
CA SER A 58 9.01 12.45 -4.22
C SER A 58 10.38 11.87 -4.52
N TYR A 59 10.87 10.98 -3.65
CA TYR A 59 12.16 10.31 -3.86
C TYR A 59 12.06 8.81 -3.60
N TYR A 60 12.93 8.07 -4.27
CA TYR A 60 13.26 6.69 -3.95
C TYR A 60 14.77 6.55 -3.80
N VAL A 61 15.21 5.91 -2.73
CA VAL A 61 16.60 5.61 -2.42
C VAL A 61 16.78 4.10 -2.45
N GLY A 62 17.43 3.62 -3.50
CA GLY A 62 17.85 2.23 -3.64
C GLY A 62 19.28 2.04 -3.12
N HIS A 63 19.81 0.83 -3.27
CA HIS A 63 21.13 0.46 -2.75
C HIS A 63 22.27 1.39 -3.26
N ASN A 64 22.21 1.82 -4.52
CA ASN A 64 23.25 2.66 -5.15
C ASN A 64 22.68 3.80 -6.02
N TYR A 65 21.40 4.14 -5.88
CA TYR A 65 20.80 5.19 -6.69
C TYR A 65 19.74 5.98 -5.93
N LEU A 66 19.66 7.27 -6.24
CA LEU A 66 18.59 8.16 -5.82
C LEU A 66 17.76 8.50 -7.05
N TRP A 67 16.47 8.20 -6.97
CA TRP A 67 15.49 8.60 -7.96
C TRP A 67 14.70 9.80 -7.45
N ASP A 68 14.66 10.89 -8.22
CA ASP A 68 13.81 12.05 -7.98
C ASP A 68 12.61 12.02 -8.94
N TYR A 69 11.42 11.73 -8.39
CA TYR A 69 10.18 11.65 -9.17
C TYR A 69 9.76 13.01 -9.74
N ASN A 70 10.30 14.13 -9.24
CA ASN A 70 10.08 15.46 -9.80
C ASN A 70 10.81 15.67 -11.12
N LYS A 71 11.95 15.01 -11.30
CA LYS A 71 12.78 15.15 -12.51
C LYS A 71 12.54 14.03 -13.53
N GLY A 72 12.05 12.87 -13.10
CA GLY A 72 11.84 11.72 -13.99
C GLY A 72 10.65 11.86 -14.96
N GLU A 73 10.66 11.00 -15.99
CA GLU A 73 9.60 10.87 -17.01
C GLU A 73 8.36 10.09 -16.55
N HIS A 74 8.38 9.55 -15.32
CA HIS A 74 7.27 8.75 -14.82
C HIS A 74 5.93 9.47 -14.91
N LEU A 75 4.97 8.83 -15.57
CA LEU A 75 3.62 9.32 -15.74
C LEU A 75 2.79 9.19 -14.46
N THR A 76 3.16 8.31 -13.53
CA THR A 76 2.45 8.05 -12.28
C THR A 76 3.36 8.14 -11.05
N ARG A 77 2.76 8.47 -9.91
CA ARG A 77 3.39 8.50 -8.59
C ARG A 77 2.49 7.83 -7.57
N SER A 78 3.07 7.13 -6.60
CA SER A 78 2.33 6.59 -5.46
C SER A 78 1.92 7.71 -4.49
N GLY A 79 0.67 7.71 -4.05
CA GLY A 79 0.16 8.52 -2.96
C GLY A 79 -0.35 7.65 -1.81
N LEU A 80 0.03 7.97 -0.57
CA LEU A 80 -0.44 7.29 0.63
C LEU A 80 -1.35 8.19 1.45
N ARG A 81 -2.53 7.68 1.81
CA ARG A 81 -3.47 8.36 2.70
C ARG A 81 -3.74 7.50 3.92
N PHE A 82 -3.70 8.12 5.09
CA PHE A 82 -4.00 7.48 6.37
C PHE A 82 -5.37 7.93 6.87
N TYR A 83 -6.09 7.02 7.50
CA TYR A 83 -7.38 7.28 8.11
C TYR A 83 -7.29 7.10 9.64
N LYS A 84 -8.13 7.82 10.38
CA LYS A 84 -8.12 7.84 11.86
C LYS A 84 -8.27 6.46 12.49
N ASN A 85 -8.99 5.54 11.84
CA ASN A 85 -9.16 4.15 12.29
C ASN A 85 -7.97 3.23 11.96
N GLY A 86 -6.84 3.78 11.54
CA GLY A 86 -5.63 3.03 11.21
C GLY A 86 -5.64 2.40 9.82
N ASN A 87 -6.68 2.59 9.01
CA ASN A 87 -6.68 2.19 7.60
C ASN A 87 -5.73 3.07 6.77
N VAL A 88 -5.19 2.51 5.68
CA VAL A 88 -4.27 3.20 4.76
C VAL A 88 -4.63 2.86 3.31
N SER A 89 -4.77 3.88 2.46
CA SER A 89 -4.92 3.69 1.01
C SER A 89 -3.65 4.08 0.27
N SER A 90 -3.28 3.29 -0.75
CA SER A 90 -2.26 3.66 -1.73
C SER A 90 -2.89 3.89 -3.09
N PHE A 91 -2.69 5.08 -3.65
CA PHE A 91 -3.22 5.51 -4.94
C PHE A 91 -2.11 5.64 -5.96
N GLU A 92 -2.45 5.43 -7.24
CA GLU A 92 -1.61 5.86 -8.35
C GLU A 92 -2.11 7.22 -8.84
N ILE A 93 -1.25 8.22 -8.81
CA ILE A 93 -1.55 9.61 -9.15
C ILE A 93 -0.78 9.96 -10.41
N LEU A 94 -1.49 10.33 -11.47
CA LEU A 94 -0.86 10.81 -12.71
C LEU A 94 -0.09 12.11 -12.45
N LYS A 95 1.13 12.22 -12.99
CA LYS A 95 2.03 13.39 -12.82
C LYS A 95 1.33 14.70 -13.17
N ILE A 96 0.56 14.72 -14.26
CA ILE A 96 -0.22 15.87 -14.71
C ILE A 96 -1.31 16.31 -13.71
N ARG A 97 -1.72 15.43 -12.79
CA ARG A 97 -2.75 15.68 -11.77
C ARG A 97 -2.17 15.86 -10.36
N ILE A 98 -0.86 16.01 -10.20
CA ILE A 98 -0.29 16.20 -8.85
C ILE A 98 -0.68 17.57 -8.27
N LYS A 99 -0.70 18.62 -9.10
CA LYS A 99 -1.08 19.98 -8.66
C LYS A 99 -2.56 20.03 -8.23
N ASN A 100 -3.42 19.29 -8.92
CA ASN A 100 -4.85 19.18 -8.64
C ASN A 100 -5.17 17.71 -8.37
N LEU A 101 -5.07 17.31 -7.09
CA LEU A 101 -5.24 15.93 -6.68
C LEU A 101 -6.48 15.30 -7.34
N PRO A 102 -6.36 14.08 -7.91
CA PRO A 102 -7.52 13.39 -8.44
C PRO A 102 -8.51 13.05 -7.31
N ASP A 103 -9.68 12.54 -7.69
CA ASP A 103 -10.58 11.90 -6.73
C ASP A 103 -9.88 10.68 -6.10
N LEU A 104 -9.64 10.76 -4.79
CA LEU A 104 -9.03 9.72 -3.95
C LEU A 104 -10.10 8.92 -3.20
N ASN A 105 -11.28 8.74 -3.78
CA ASN A 105 -12.34 7.93 -3.21
C ASN A 105 -11.89 6.47 -3.11
N PRO A 106 -11.71 5.92 -1.89
CA PRO A 106 -11.25 4.56 -1.72
C PRO A 106 -12.26 3.59 -2.34
N SER A 107 -13.57 3.85 -2.32
CA SER A 107 -14.55 2.93 -2.93
C SER A 107 -14.40 2.76 -4.46
N THR A 108 -13.71 3.70 -5.11
CA THR A 108 -13.50 3.72 -6.57
C THR A 108 -12.10 3.22 -6.94
N THR A 109 -11.07 3.59 -6.17
CA THR A 109 -9.67 3.26 -6.47
C THR A 109 -8.81 3.11 -5.21
N GLY A 110 -7.55 2.73 -5.37
CA GLY A 110 -6.54 2.70 -4.33
C GLY A 110 -6.47 1.39 -3.55
N TYR A 111 -5.27 0.81 -3.49
CA TYR A 111 -4.98 -0.41 -2.76
C TYR A 111 -5.23 -0.25 -1.26
N ARG A 112 -5.71 -1.32 -0.62
CA ARG A 112 -6.04 -1.32 0.81
C ARG A 112 -4.85 -1.68 1.66
N GLY A 113 -4.77 -1.08 2.83
CA GLY A 113 -3.85 -1.49 3.85
C GLY A 113 -4.24 -1.00 5.22
N VAL A 114 -3.41 -1.34 6.19
CA VAL A 114 -3.55 -0.91 7.57
C VAL A 114 -2.21 -0.46 8.11
N SER A 115 -2.26 0.51 8.99
CA SER A 115 -1.16 0.91 9.85
C SER A 115 -1.30 0.22 11.21
N PHE A 116 -0.17 -0.14 11.80
CA PHE A 116 -0.11 -0.75 13.12
C PHE A 116 1.22 -0.39 13.78
N MET A 117 1.27 -0.54 15.11
CA MET A 117 2.49 -0.34 15.88
C MET A 117 3.02 -1.68 16.39
N LYS A 118 4.34 -1.84 16.42
CA LYS A 118 5.02 -2.93 17.13
C LYS A 118 6.21 -2.36 17.89
N LYS A 119 6.81 -3.17 18.78
CA LYS A 119 8.09 -2.83 19.41
C LYS A 119 9.10 -2.49 18.31
N GLY A 120 9.61 -1.25 18.32
CA GLY A 120 10.55 -0.75 17.31
C GLY A 120 9.97 0.20 16.25
N GLY A 121 8.65 0.46 16.23
CA GLY A 121 8.11 1.56 15.44
C GLY A 121 6.71 1.36 14.84
N SER A 122 6.42 2.19 13.84
CA SER A 122 5.17 2.16 13.06
C SER A 122 5.37 1.42 11.74
N TYR A 123 4.33 0.73 11.30
CA TYR A 123 4.37 -0.10 10.10
C TYR A 123 3.07 0.06 9.31
N ILE A 124 3.15 -0.18 8.01
CA ILE A 124 2.00 -0.37 7.14
C ILE A 124 2.04 -1.75 6.50
N THR A 125 0.89 -2.41 6.38
CA THR A 125 0.73 -3.61 5.56
C THR A 125 -0.33 -3.32 4.50
N MET A 126 0.06 -3.44 3.23
CA MET A 126 -0.80 -3.20 2.06
C MET A 126 -1.14 -4.52 1.36
N PHE A 127 -2.33 -4.58 0.76
CA PHE A 127 -2.74 -5.58 -0.21
C PHE A 127 -2.44 -5.08 -1.62
N VAL A 128 -1.34 -5.55 -2.19
CA VAL A 128 -0.79 -5.06 -3.47
C VAL A 128 -0.26 -6.22 -4.31
N PRO A 129 -0.03 -6.03 -5.62
CA PRO A 129 0.72 -6.97 -6.43
C PRO A 129 2.11 -7.23 -5.83
N LYS A 130 2.51 -8.51 -5.74
CA LYS A 130 3.83 -8.93 -5.25
C LYS A 130 4.79 -9.33 -6.36
N THR A 131 4.26 -9.66 -7.53
CA THR A 131 5.02 -10.19 -8.66
C THR A 131 4.54 -9.53 -9.93
N GLU A 132 5.34 -9.62 -10.99
CA GLU A 132 4.99 -9.15 -12.34
C GLU A 132 3.72 -9.82 -12.87
N TYR A 133 3.46 -11.09 -12.49
CA TYR A 133 2.20 -11.80 -12.79
C TYR A 133 0.99 -11.38 -11.93
N LEU A 134 1.06 -10.23 -11.26
CA LEU A 134 -0.02 -9.68 -10.43
C LEU A 134 -0.54 -10.66 -9.36
N ARG A 135 0.32 -11.47 -8.75
CA ARG A 135 -0.06 -12.24 -7.55
C ARG A 135 -0.21 -11.28 -6.38
N TYR A 136 -1.43 -11.13 -5.88
CA TYR A 136 -1.72 -10.18 -4.81
C TYR A 136 -1.40 -10.76 -3.42
N GLY A 137 -0.95 -9.90 -2.51
CA GLY A 137 -0.81 -10.28 -1.12
C GLY A 137 -0.35 -9.15 -0.21
N LYS A 138 0.02 -9.50 1.02
CA LYS A 138 0.52 -8.56 2.03
C LYS A 138 1.95 -8.13 1.73
N LYS A 139 2.16 -6.83 1.48
CA LYS A 139 3.48 -6.19 1.51
C LYS A 139 3.57 -5.31 2.75
N THR A 140 4.62 -5.44 3.55
CA THR A 140 4.78 -4.70 4.81
C THR A 140 5.98 -3.79 4.73
N HIS A 141 5.82 -2.55 5.17
CA HIS A 141 6.85 -1.53 5.23
C HIS A 141 6.94 -0.99 6.65
N SER A 142 8.14 -0.65 7.11
CA SER A 142 8.28 0.24 8.26
C SER A 142 8.08 1.68 7.79
N ILE A 143 7.51 2.49 8.67
CA ILE A 143 7.25 3.90 8.37
C ILE A 143 7.72 4.81 9.49
N GLU A 144 8.15 6.00 9.11
CA GLU A 144 8.51 7.08 10.03
C GLU A 144 8.00 8.41 9.47
N ILE A 145 7.42 9.25 10.32
CA ILE A 145 6.89 10.56 9.92
C ILE A 145 7.68 11.64 10.66
N LYS A 146 8.31 12.55 9.91
CA LYS A 146 9.04 13.71 10.43
C LYS A 146 8.58 14.97 9.73
N GLY A 147 7.84 15.82 10.45
CA GLY A 147 7.24 17.03 9.87
C GLY A 147 6.36 16.67 8.67
N ASP A 148 6.72 17.21 7.50
CA ASP A 148 5.97 17.01 6.25
C ASP A 148 6.45 15.80 5.43
N SER A 149 7.40 15.04 5.96
CA SER A 149 7.98 13.89 5.26
C SER A 149 7.52 12.58 5.88
N LEU A 150 7.12 11.65 5.02
CA LEU A 150 6.86 10.24 5.36
C LEU A 150 7.94 9.37 4.70
N PHE A 151 8.67 8.65 5.52
CA PHE A 151 9.68 7.68 5.12
C PHE A 151 9.05 6.29 5.14
N VAL A 152 9.06 5.59 4.01
CA VAL A 152 8.52 4.23 3.88
C VAL A 152 9.65 3.32 3.44
N ARG A 153 10.08 2.44 4.35
CA ARG A 153 11.18 1.50 4.09
C ARG A 153 10.62 0.11 3.82
N ASP A 154 11.02 -0.46 2.69
CA ASP A 154 10.77 -1.86 2.40
C ASP A 154 11.69 -2.72 3.27
N ILE A 155 11.10 -3.68 3.97
CA ILE A 155 11.80 -4.50 4.96
C ILE A 155 12.66 -5.57 4.27
N VAL A 156 12.34 -5.92 3.01
CA VAL A 156 13.00 -7.00 2.28
C VAL A 156 14.26 -6.51 1.57
N ASP A 157 14.15 -5.43 0.80
CA ASP A 157 15.26 -4.91 -0.02
C ASP A 157 15.96 -3.68 0.60
N ASN A 158 15.49 -3.23 1.77
CA ASN A 158 15.97 -2.05 2.50
C ASN A 158 15.91 -0.73 1.70
N SER A 159 15.13 -0.69 0.63
CA SER A 159 14.89 0.54 -0.12
C SER A 159 14.01 1.51 0.65
N LEU A 160 14.16 2.81 0.36
CA LEU A 160 13.46 3.88 1.05
C LEU A 160 12.71 4.77 0.06
N TYR A 161 11.41 4.84 0.21
CA TYR A 161 10.58 5.84 -0.44
C TYR A 161 10.39 7.03 0.51
N ILE A 162 10.56 8.23 -0.03
CA ILE A 162 10.32 9.49 0.70
C ILE A 162 9.12 10.16 0.05
N TYR A 163 8.06 10.30 0.84
CA TYR A 163 6.84 10.95 0.45
C TYR A 163 6.75 12.33 1.11
N LEU A 164 6.25 13.31 0.37
CA LEU A 164 6.01 14.67 0.87
C LEU A 164 4.52 14.90 1.04
N LYS A 165 4.17 15.57 2.14
CA LYS A 165 2.79 15.88 2.51
C LYS A 165 2.19 16.89 1.54
N GLN A 166 0.99 16.58 1.05
CA GLN A 166 0.14 17.50 0.31
C GLN A 166 -1.24 17.52 0.98
N LYS A 167 -1.71 18.72 1.33
CA LYS A 167 -3.04 18.88 1.94
C LYS A 167 -4.13 18.44 0.97
N LEU A 168 -5.11 17.72 1.50
CA LEU A 168 -6.33 17.40 0.76
C LEU A 168 -7.19 18.66 0.59
N THR A 169 -7.95 18.69 -0.50
CA THR A 169 -8.86 19.78 -0.82
C THR A 169 -10.19 19.23 -1.31
N GLY A 170 -11.29 19.93 -1.04
CA GLY A 170 -12.63 19.55 -1.52
C GLY A 170 -13.11 18.19 -1.02
N GLY A 171 -13.88 17.48 -1.85
CA GLY A 171 -14.52 16.21 -1.50
C GLY A 171 -13.56 15.09 -1.08
N ASN A 172 -12.26 15.22 -1.39
CA ASN A 172 -11.26 14.29 -0.89
C ASN A 172 -11.22 14.21 0.64
N MET A 173 -11.51 15.30 1.37
CA MET A 173 -11.51 15.29 2.84
C MET A 173 -12.63 14.40 3.43
N GLU A 174 -13.71 14.16 2.69
CA GLU A 174 -14.89 13.47 3.19
C GLU A 174 -14.78 11.93 3.17
N TYR A 175 -13.83 11.40 2.39
CA TYR A 175 -13.69 9.96 2.25
C TYR A 175 -13.10 9.28 3.50
N ASN A 176 -13.65 8.12 3.83
CA ASN A 176 -13.22 7.28 4.95
C ASN A 176 -12.79 5.89 4.45
N GLY A 177 -11.75 5.31 5.06
CA GLY A 177 -11.39 3.92 4.83
C GLY A 177 -12.20 3.01 5.74
N THR A 178 -13.07 2.15 5.20
CA THR A 178 -14.04 1.36 5.97
C THR A 178 -13.80 -0.16 5.97
N TRP A 179 -12.65 -0.62 5.47
CA TRP A 179 -12.22 -2.02 5.57
C TRP A 179 -11.54 -2.31 6.91
#